data_AF-A0AAV5SSR5-F1
#
_entry.id   AF-A0AAV5SSR5-F1
#
_cell.length_a   1.000
_cell.length_b   1.000
_cell.length_c   1.000
_cell.angle_alpha   90.00
_cell.angle_beta   90.00
_cell.angle_gamma   90.00
#
_symmetry.space_group_name_H-M   'P 1'
#
loop_
_entity.id
_entity.type
_entity.pdbx_description
1 polymer ?
#
loop_
_entity_poly.entity_id
_entity_poly.type
_entity_poly.pdbx_seq_one_letter_code
_entity_poly.pdbx_strand_id
1 'polypeptide(L)'
;LCNAKLITVETSRGSVQGFDHDFGNDMSQTLYDYGQLFLGIPYAKAPLGERRFTVLKDICQYNDRGEVHNATYYRPRCWQFRDSLQPADVMDEDCLNLNVYSPDVNGHYPVMLYLHGGSFTTGGGDVYDWKCAVRNLVSRGIVVVTINYRVGVIGFFTTFTETFPPNRGMFDMLMALQWVNEEIAHFGGDTSRITIFGQSAGASAVSHLSMSPMTRGLFHQMIQNSGNIMEEILTPEPERGSVDKERAQQICNVTDADWGSEATDAESMNCLVNASPQELIEFDMTTGKYWAPTIDGAFLPDYPENLAKIRPHYPLIAIDMMEESSS
;
A
#
# COMPACT_ATOMS: atom_id res chain seq x y z
N LEU A 1 -14.39 -20.73 -14.11
CA LEU A 1 -14.13 -19.51 -14.93
C LEU A 1 -14.90 -19.47 -16.26
N CYS A 2 -15.55 -20.56 -16.73
CA CYS A 2 -16.12 -20.62 -18.08
C CYS A 2 -17.28 -19.66 -18.43
N ASN A 3 -17.81 -18.87 -17.48
CA ASN A 3 -18.95 -17.95 -17.70
C ASN A 3 -18.62 -16.47 -17.44
N ALA A 4 -17.38 -16.12 -17.09
CA ALA A 4 -16.99 -14.73 -16.86
C ALA A 4 -16.88 -13.98 -18.18
N LYS A 5 -17.52 -12.80 -18.28
CA LYS A 5 -17.40 -11.88 -19.40
C LYS A 5 -16.30 -10.87 -19.10
N LEU A 6 -15.54 -10.52 -20.12
CA LEU A 6 -14.55 -9.44 -20.04
C LEU A 6 -15.28 -8.10 -20.01
N ILE A 7 -14.81 -7.20 -19.14
CA ILE A 7 -15.30 -5.83 -19.02
C ILE A 7 -14.12 -4.91 -19.29
N THR A 8 -14.31 -3.88 -20.11
CA THR A 8 -13.28 -2.87 -20.37
C THR A 8 -13.77 -1.51 -19.89
N VAL A 9 -12.93 -0.83 -19.12
CA VAL A 9 -13.17 0.52 -18.59
C VAL A 9 -12.12 1.45 -19.19
N GLU A 10 -12.57 2.59 -19.69
CA GLU A 10 -11.69 3.66 -20.16
C GLU A 10 -11.35 4.58 -18.99
N THR A 11 -10.07 4.72 -18.66
CA THR A 11 -9.57 5.65 -17.64
C THR A 11 -8.71 6.72 -18.28
N SER A 12 -8.33 7.76 -17.54
CA SER A 12 -7.48 8.84 -18.10
C SER A 12 -6.08 8.35 -18.54
N ARG A 13 -5.66 7.19 -18.01
CA ARG A 13 -4.34 6.56 -18.21
C ARG A 13 -4.36 5.44 -19.25
N GLY A 14 -5.52 5.15 -19.84
CA GLY A 14 -5.74 4.11 -20.85
C GLY A 14 -6.83 3.11 -20.47
N SER A 15 -7.14 2.20 -21.39
CA SER A 15 -8.19 1.20 -21.19
C SER A 15 -7.71 0.07 -20.28
N VAL A 16 -8.57 -0.39 -19.36
CA VAL A 16 -8.31 -1.49 -18.43
C VAL A 16 -9.35 -2.58 -18.63
N GLN A 17 -8.90 -3.81 -18.86
CA GLN A 17 -9.77 -4.98 -19.02
C GLN A 17 -9.77 -5.85 -17.76
N GLY A 18 -10.93 -5.94 -17.14
CA GLY A 18 -11.27 -6.85 -16.06
C GLY A 18 -12.26 -7.92 -16.52
N PHE A 19 -12.98 -8.49 -15.56
CA PHE A 19 -14.00 -9.51 -15.81
C PHE A 19 -15.13 -9.44 -14.78
N ASP A 20 -16.30 -9.97 -15.13
CA ASP A 20 -17.38 -10.17 -14.17
C ASP A 20 -17.44 -11.57 -13.58
N HIS A 21 -18.13 -11.68 -12.46
CA HIS A 21 -18.48 -12.96 -11.87
C HIS A 21 -19.86 -12.91 -11.22
N ASP A 22 -20.68 -13.92 -11.52
CA ASP A 22 -22.01 -14.11 -10.95
C ASP A 22 -22.02 -15.42 -10.14
N PHE A 23 -22.14 -15.30 -8.82
CA PHE A 23 -22.28 -16.44 -7.91
C PHE A 23 -23.74 -16.88 -7.74
N GLY A 24 -24.70 -16.17 -8.33
CA GLY A 24 -26.13 -16.35 -8.16
C GLY A 24 -26.65 -15.72 -6.86
N ASN A 25 -27.98 -15.75 -6.68
CA ASN A 25 -28.65 -15.04 -5.58
C ASN A 25 -29.02 -15.94 -4.38
N ASP A 26 -28.51 -17.18 -4.35
CA ASP A 26 -28.81 -18.13 -3.28
C ASP A 26 -27.98 -17.82 -2.04
N MET A 27 -28.56 -17.05 -1.11
CA MET A 27 -27.92 -16.67 0.15
C MET A 27 -27.62 -17.85 1.08
N SER A 28 -28.07 -19.09 0.77
CA SER A 28 -27.65 -20.29 1.49
C SER A 28 -26.25 -20.77 1.10
N GLN A 29 -25.73 -20.33 -0.05
CA GLN A 29 -24.39 -20.62 -0.51
C GLN A 29 -23.34 -19.76 0.22
N THR A 30 -22.11 -20.29 0.29
CA THR A 30 -20.96 -19.55 0.82
C THR A 30 -20.62 -18.33 -0.03
N LEU A 31 -20.82 -18.37 -1.35
CA LEU A 31 -20.63 -17.24 -2.24
C LEU A 31 -21.93 -17.01 -2.98
N TYR A 32 -22.38 -15.76 -3.01
CA TYR A 32 -23.57 -15.29 -3.71
C TYR A 32 -23.28 -13.86 -4.20
N ASP A 33 -24.20 -13.32 -4.98
CA ASP A 33 -24.15 -12.02 -5.63
C ASP A 33 -23.19 -11.93 -6.83
N TYR A 34 -23.20 -10.74 -7.43
CA TYR A 34 -22.47 -10.37 -8.64
C TYR A 34 -21.37 -9.33 -8.32
N GLY A 35 -20.29 -9.34 -9.10
CA GLY A 35 -19.29 -8.28 -9.07
C GLY A 35 -18.48 -8.17 -10.36
N GLN A 36 -17.90 -6.99 -10.58
CA GLN A 36 -17.00 -6.65 -11.68
C GLN A 36 -15.61 -6.34 -11.13
N LEU A 37 -14.60 -7.03 -11.64
CA LEU A 37 -13.30 -7.17 -10.99
C LEU A 37 -12.20 -6.71 -11.93
N PHE A 38 -11.29 -5.91 -11.40
CA PHE A 38 -10.08 -5.47 -12.08
C PHE A 38 -8.91 -5.71 -11.14
N LEU A 39 -8.10 -6.70 -11.44
CA LEU A 39 -7.02 -7.18 -10.59
C LEU A 39 -5.70 -6.73 -11.20
N GLY A 40 -4.88 -5.98 -10.46
CA GLY A 40 -3.54 -5.65 -10.90
C GLY A 40 -3.40 -4.45 -11.83
N ILE A 41 -4.06 -3.34 -11.49
CA ILE A 41 -3.90 -2.05 -12.17
C ILE A 41 -2.71 -1.31 -11.56
N PRO A 42 -1.68 -0.92 -12.33
CA PRO A 42 -0.56 -0.14 -11.79
C PRO A 42 -1.00 1.30 -11.47
N TYR A 43 -0.67 1.77 -10.27
CA TYR A 43 -0.98 3.14 -9.83
C TYR A 43 0.26 4.05 -9.74
N ALA A 44 1.45 3.47 -9.88
CA ALA A 44 2.73 4.19 -9.91
C ALA A 44 3.67 3.55 -10.93
N LYS A 45 4.76 4.24 -11.28
CA LYS A 45 5.85 3.61 -12.05
C LYS A 45 6.50 2.51 -11.22
N ALA A 46 6.85 1.40 -11.86
CA ALA A 46 7.54 0.29 -11.21
C ALA A 46 8.87 0.75 -10.55
N PRO A 47 9.12 0.40 -9.27
CA PRO A 47 10.35 0.74 -8.53
C PRO A 47 11.54 -0.13 -8.94
N LEU A 48 11.86 -0.16 -10.23
CA LEU A 48 12.94 -0.98 -10.77
C LEU A 48 14.23 -0.18 -10.95
N GLY A 49 15.37 -0.85 -10.80
CA GLY A 49 16.70 -0.26 -10.99
C GLY A 49 16.92 0.97 -10.11
N GLU A 50 17.32 2.09 -10.70
CA GLU A 50 17.58 3.34 -10.00
C GLU A 50 16.37 3.89 -9.22
N ARG A 51 15.15 3.44 -9.52
CA ARG A 51 13.93 3.86 -8.80
C ARG A 51 13.66 3.10 -7.51
N ARG A 52 14.36 1.98 -7.26
CA ARG A 52 14.09 1.03 -6.17
C ARG A 52 13.92 1.72 -4.81
N PHE A 53 14.84 2.63 -4.47
CA PHE A 53 14.86 3.37 -3.20
C PHE A 53 14.46 4.84 -3.33
N THR A 54 13.66 5.19 -4.35
CA THR A 54 13.19 6.57 -4.57
C THR A 54 11.70 6.72 -4.25
N VAL A 55 11.27 7.96 -3.96
CA VAL A 55 9.85 8.31 -4.06
C VAL A 55 9.48 8.32 -5.54
N LEU A 56 8.42 7.58 -5.87
CA LEU A 56 8.06 7.36 -7.26
C LEU A 56 7.20 8.49 -7.80
N LYS A 57 7.14 8.52 -9.12
CA LYS A 57 6.29 9.42 -9.87
C LYS A 57 5.08 8.66 -10.39
N ASP A 58 4.04 9.44 -10.66
CA ASP A 58 2.82 8.97 -11.26
C ASP A 58 3.05 8.29 -12.63
N ILE A 59 2.11 7.41 -12.96
CA ILE A 59 2.00 6.69 -14.23
C ILE A 59 0.97 7.40 -15.09
N CYS A 60 1.46 8.16 -16.08
CA CYS A 60 0.60 8.91 -17.00
C CYS A 60 -0.17 8.00 -17.98
N GLN A 61 0.38 6.83 -18.32
CA GLN A 61 -0.23 5.87 -19.24
C GLN A 61 0.13 4.43 -18.84
N TYR A 62 -0.81 3.50 -18.98
CA TYR A 62 -0.56 2.08 -18.71
C TYR A 62 0.43 1.44 -19.68
N ASN A 63 0.47 1.93 -20.92
CA ASN A 63 1.49 1.57 -21.90
C ASN A 63 1.57 2.63 -22.99
N ASP A 64 2.72 2.70 -23.67
CA ASP A 64 2.99 3.71 -24.71
C ASP A 64 2.22 3.47 -26.02
N ARG A 65 1.58 2.31 -26.17
CA ARG A 65 0.96 1.86 -27.43
C ARG A 65 -0.56 2.04 -27.45
N GLY A 66 -1.16 2.46 -26.33
CA GLY A 66 -2.62 2.49 -26.17
C GLY A 66 -3.27 1.11 -26.19
N GLU A 67 -2.52 0.05 -25.90
CA GLU A 67 -3.03 -1.31 -25.75
C GLU A 67 -3.91 -1.39 -24.48
N VAL A 68 -4.89 -2.30 -24.47
CA VAL A 68 -5.74 -2.49 -23.30
C VAL A 68 -4.94 -3.18 -22.19
N HIS A 69 -4.84 -2.57 -21.02
CA HIS A 69 -4.16 -3.16 -19.86
C HIS A 69 -4.94 -4.36 -19.34
N ASN A 70 -4.29 -5.52 -19.25
CA ASN A 70 -4.92 -6.73 -18.73
C ASN A 70 -4.92 -6.70 -17.19
N ALA A 71 -6.10 -6.54 -16.61
CA ALA A 71 -6.35 -6.56 -15.17
C ALA A 71 -7.26 -7.74 -14.78
N THR A 72 -7.01 -8.94 -15.32
CA THR A 72 -7.81 -10.15 -15.04
C THR A 72 -7.22 -11.08 -13.97
N TYR A 73 -6.06 -10.74 -13.39
CA TYR A 73 -5.37 -11.55 -12.39
C TYR A 73 -4.55 -10.70 -11.43
N TYR A 74 -4.40 -11.16 -10.19
CA TYR A 74 -3.56 -10.47 -9.21
C TYR A 74 -2.12 -10.34 -9.70
N ARG A 75 -1.53 -9.18 -9.44
CA ARG A 75 -0.10 -8.93 -9.64
C ARG A 75 0.68 -9.42 -8.42
N PRO A 76 1.97 -9.73 -8.58
CA PRO A 76 2.82 -10.15 -7.48
C PRO A 76 2.78 -9.16 -6.31
N ARG A 77 2.91 -9.65 -5.08
CA ARG A 77 3.16 -8.81 -3.91
C ARG A 77 4.54 -8.18 -4.00
N CYS A 78 4.78 -7.11 -3.26
CA CYS A 78 6.13 -6.59 -3.10
C CYS A 78 7.02 -7.64 -2.42
N TRP A 79 8.30 -7.66 -2.76
CA TRP A 79 9.29 -8.48 -2.08
C TRP A 79 9.24 -8.28 -0.57
N GLN A 80 9.13 -9.40 0.14
CA GLN A 80 8.94 -9.47 1.58
C GLN A 80 9.31 -10.86 2.10
N PHE A 81 9.47 -10.99 3.41
CA PHE A 81 9.60 -12.31 4.01
C PHE A 81 8.31 -13.13 3.85
N ARG A 82 8.45 -14.45 3.64
CA ARG A 82 7.31 -15.36 3.58
C ARG A 82 6.77 -15.64 4.98
N ASP A 83 5.77 -14.86 5.37
CA ASP A 83 4.96 -15.12 6.56
C ASP A 83 4.01 -16.32 6.31
N SER A 84 3.93 -17.24 7.27
CA SER A 84 3.03 -18.39 7.20
C SER A 84 1.55 -18.00 7.35
N LEU A 85 1.27 -16.86 8.00
CA LEU A 85 -0.08 -16.32 8.14
C LEU A 85 -0.52 -15.55 6.89
N GLN A 86 0.43 -14.96 6.17
CA GLN A 86 0.19 -14.21 4.94
C GLN A 86 1.14 -14.68 3.83
N PRO A 87 1.02 -15.93 3.36
CA PRO A 87 1.96 -16.49 2.39
C PRO A 87 1.97 -15.66 1.10
N ALA A 88 3.16 -15.21 0.71
CA ALA A 88 3.41 -14.57 -0.57
C ALA A 88 3.83 -15.64 -1.58
N ASP A 89 2.85 -16.13 -2.36
CA ASP A 89 3.06 -17.17 -3.37
C ASP A 89 3.96 -16.66 -4.51
N VAL A 90 3.77 -15.39 -4.90
CA VAL A 90 4.51 -14.71 -5.97
C VAL A 90 4.89 -13.29 -5.53
N MET A 91 6.16 -12.95 -5.68
CA MET A 91 6.72 -11.63 -5.34
C MET A 91 7.48 -11.04 -6.52
N ASP A 92 7.39 -9.73 -6.67
CA ASP A 92 8.14 -8.95 -7.66
C ASP A 92 8.40 -7.54 -7.10
N GLU A 93 9.36 -6.81 -7.66
CA GLU A 93 9.53 -5.39 -7.37
C GLU A 93 8.58 -4.53 -8.19
N ASP A 94 8.12 -5.00 -9.34
CA ASP A 94 6.98 -4.41 -10.07
C ASP A 94 5.65 -4.77 -9.38
N CYS A 95 5.50 -4.27 -8.14
CA CYS A 95 4.42 -4.66 -7.25
C CYS A 95 3.38 -3.57 -7.01
N LEU A 96 3.61 -2.33 -7.44
CA LEU A 96 2.77 -1.16 -7.12
C LEU A 96 1.48 -1.12 -7.96
N ASN A 97 0.62 -2.06 -7.60
CA ASN A 97 -0.64 -2.31 -8.25
C ASN A 97 -1.78 -2.28 -7.22
N LEU A 98 -2.97 -2.00 -7.73
CA LEU A 98 -4.21 -2.06 -6.97
C LEU A 98 -5.23 -2.96 -7.66
N ASN A 99 -6.24 -3.36 -6.91
CA ASN A 99 -7.37 -4.14 -7.38
C ASN A 99 -8.65 -3.37 -7.08
N VAL A 100 -9.61 -3.40 -8.00
CA VAL A 100 -10.93 -2.78 -7.86
C VAL A 100 -12.00 -3.86 -7.97
N TYR A 101 -12.91 -3.90 -7.01
CA TYR A 101 -14.09 -4.75 -7.00
C TYR A 101 -15.32 -3.84 -6.96
N SER A 102 -16.14 -3.88 -8.00
CA SER A 102 -17.28 -2.97 -8.20
C SER A 102 -18.59 -3.74 -8.35
N PRO A 103 -19.72 -3.25 -7.81
CA PRO A 103 -21.03 -3.85 -8.08
C PRO A 103 -21.43 -3.68 -9.55
N ASP A 104 -21.17 -2.48 -10.11
CA ASP A 104 -21.38 -2.10 -11.50
C ASP A 104 -20.54 -0.85 -11.82
N VAL A 105 -19.72 -0.90 -12.86
CA VAL A 105 -18.88 0.23 -13.31
C VAL A 105 -19.69 1.44 -13.76
N ASN A 106 -20.98 1.28 -14.07
CA ASN A 106 -21.87 2.38 -14.43
C ASN A 106 -22.58 3.01 -13.22
N GLY A 107 -22.31 2.52 -12.01
CA GLY A 107 -22.95 2.97 -10.78
C GLY A 107 -22.31 4.21 -10.15
N HIS A 108 -22.72 4.49 -8.91
CA HIS A 108 -22.18 5.58 -8.10
C HIS A 108 -22.18 5.21 -6.61
N TYR A 109 -21.24 4.35 -6.25
CA TYR A 109 -21.16 3.67 -4.97
C TYR A 109 -20.13 4.30 -4.03
N PRO A 110 -20.33 4.26 -2.70
CA PRO A 110 -19.27 4.60 -1.76
C PRO A 110 -18.05 3.68 -1.99
N VAL A 111 -16.86 4.22 -1.75
CA VAL A 111 -15.58 3.54 -1.99
C VAL A 111 -14.92 3.21 -0.67
N MET A 112 -14.45 1.97 -0.52
CA MET A 112 -13.60 1.54 0.60
C MET A 112 -12.22 1.14 0.09
N LEU A 113 -11.18 1.89 0.45
CA LEU A 113 -9.78 1.58 0.15
C LEU A 113 -9.13 0.87 1.33
N TYR A 114 -8.76 -0.40 1.12
CA TYR A 114 -8.11 -1.25 2.11
C TYR A 114 -6.59 -1.12 2.06
N LEU A 115 -5.99 -0.85 3.21
CA LEU A 115 -4.55 -0.91 3.47
C LEU A 115 -4.27 -2.15 4.31
N HIS A 116 -3.47 -3.08 3.77
CA HIS A 116 -3.15 -4.32 4.46
C HIS A 116 -2.27 -4.08 5.69
N GLY A 117 -2.33 -4.99 6.66
CA GLY A 117 -1.40 -5.04 7.80
C GLY A 117 -0.10 -5.77 7.45
N GLY A 118 0.61 -6.21 8.48
CA GLY A 118 1.87 -6.96 8.35
C GLY A 118 3.10 -6.20 8.83
N SER A 119 2.98 -5.41 9.91
CA SER A 119 4.09 -4.69 10.57
C SER A 119 4.98 -3.87 9.62
N PHE A 120 4.40 -3.37 8.54
CA PHE A 120 5.09 -2.74 7.41
C PHE A 120 6.20 -3.60 6.77
N THR A 121 6.30 -4.90 7.05
CA THR A 121 7.28 -5.85 6.51
C THR A 121 6.68 -6.86 5.54
N THR A 122 5.38 -7.16 5.68
CA THR A 122 4.67 -8.15 4.87
C THR A 122 3.27 -7.66 4.48
N GLY A 123 2.56 -8.48 3.69
CA GLY A 123 1.19 -8.30 3.26
C GLY A 123 1.04 -7.98 1.77
N GLY A 124 -0.21 -7.82 1.33
CA GLY A 124 -0.54 -7.51 -0.06
C GLY A 124 -2.02 -7.22 -0.26
N GLY A 125 -2.35 -6.65 -1.41
CA GLY A 125 -3.72 -6.32 -1.82
C GLY A 125 -4.59 -7.56 -2.08
N ASP A 126 -3.99 -8.74 -2.14
CA ASP A 126 -4.62 -10.05 -2.31
C ASP A 126 -4.72 -10.84 -1.00
N VAL A 127 -4.39 -10.25 0.16
CA VAL A 127 -4.45 -10.92 1.48
C VAL A 127 -5.84 -11.52 1.76
N TYR A 128 -6.88 -10.89 1.22
CA TYR A 128 -8.23 -11.46 1.15
C TYR A 128 -8.61 -11.71 -0.30
N ASP A 129 -9.06 -12.93 -0.60
CA ASP A 129 -9.58 -13.31 -1.91
C ASP A 129 -10.73 -12.36 -2.30
N TRP A 130 -10.71 -11.82 -3.53
CA TRP A 130 -11.76 -10.96 -4.06
C TRP A 130 -13.16 -11.54 -3.90
N LYS A 131 -13.32 -12.87 -3.89
CA LYS A 131 -14.63 -13.53 -3.67
C LYS A 131 -15.22 -13.15 -2.31
N CYS A 132 -14.38 -13.02 -1.29
CA CYS A 132 -14.78 -12.59 0.04
C CYS A 132 -15.17 -11.11 0.03
N ALA A 133 -14.44 -10.26 -0.70
CA ALA A 133 -14.82 -8.85 -0.86
C ALA A 133 -16.17 -8.71 -1.58
N VAL A 134 -16.40 -9.51 -2.64
CA VAL A 134 -17.66 -9.53 -3.37
C VAL A 134 -18.83 -9.88 -2.45
N ARG A 135 -18.71 -11.01 -1.75
CA ARG A 135 -19.75 -11.49 -0.83
C ARG A 135 -20.08 -10.50 0.28
N ASN A 136 -19.07 -9.89 0.90
CA ASN A 136 -19.27 -9.15 2.15
C ASN A 136 -19.51 -7.66 1.97
N LEU A 137 -18.93 -7.05 0.92
CA LEU A 137 -18.93 -5.60 0.72
C LEU A 137 -19.56 -5.21 -0.63
N VAL A 138 -19.13 -5.81 -1.74
CA VAL A 138 -19.62 -5.41 -3.08
C VAL A 138 -21.12 -5.70 -3.24
N SER A 139 -21.59 -6.84 -2.74
CA SER A 139 -23.03 -7.20 -2.64
C SER A 139 -23.88 -6.15 -1.92
N ARG A 140 -23.26 -5.31 -1.09
CA ARG A 140 -23.92 -4.23 -0.34
C ARG A 140 -23.83 -2.87 -1.04
N GLY A 141 -23.42 -2.85 -2.31
CA GLY A 141 -23.29 -1.62 -3.09
C GLY A 141 -22.09 -0.78 -2.69
N ILE A 142 -20.93 -1.42 -2.46
CA ILE A 142 -19.67 -0.74 -2.11
C ILE A 142 -18.61 -1.10 -3.16
N VAL A 143 -17.92 -0.09 -3.68
CA VAL A 143 -16.69 -0.31 -4.46
C VAL A 143 -15.55 -0.52 -3.49
N VAL A 144 -14.83 -1.64 -3.61
CA VAL A 144 -13.70 -1.96 -2.75
C VAL A 144 -12.41 -1.88 -3.56
N VAL A 145 -11.43 -1.17 -3.03
CA VAL A 145 -10.08 -1.07 -3.60
C VAL A 145 -9.09 -1.69 -2.62
N THR A 146 -8.17 -2.52 -3.10
CA THR A 146 -7.05 -3.03 -2.30
C THR A 146 -5.75 -2.73 -3.02
N ILE A 147 -4.66 -2.52 -2.28
CA ILE A 147 -3.39 -2.09 -2.87
C ILE A 147 -2.23 -2.93 -2.35
N ASN A 148 -1.20 -3.07 -3.16
CA ASN A 148 0.15 -3.34 -2.68
C ASN A 148 0.86 -2.01 -2.43
N TYR A 149 1.80 -1.97 -1.48
CA TYR A 149 2.75 -0.87 -1.30
C TYR A 149 4.11 -1.45 -0.88
N ARG A 150 5.23 -0.74 -1.09
CA ARG A 150 6.54 -1.26 -0.67
C ARG A 150 6.59 -1.43 0.85
N VAL A 151 7.05 -2.60 1.27
CA VAL A 151 7.24 -2.99 2.67
C VAL A 151 8.73 -3.15 2.97
N GLY A 152 9.06 -3.34 4.25
CA GLY A 152 10.39 -3.70 4.73
C GLY A 152 11.45 -2.66 4.41
N VAL A 153 12.69 -3.13 4.21
CA VAL A 153 13.82 -2.29 3.84
C VAL A 153 13.53 -1.46 2.57
N ILE A 154 12.81 -2.03 1.60
CA ILE A 154 12.55 -1.37 0.31
C ILE A 154 11.61 -0.17 0.51
N GLY A 155 10.60 -0.32 1.37
CA GLY A 155 9.61 0.72 1.68
C GLY A 155 10.07 1.77 2.68
N PHE A 156 10.98 1.44 3.61
CA PHE A 156 11.19 2.27 4.80
C PHE A 156 12.64 2.58 5.16
N PHE A 157 13.65 1.94 4.54
CA PHE A 157 15.06 2.30 4.75
C PHE A 157 15.32 3.78 4.45
N THR A 158 16.03 4.49 5.31
CA THR A 158 16.28 5.92 5.15
C THR A 158 17.63 6.35 5.73
N THR A 159 18.27 7.30 5.05
CA THR A 159 19.39 8.08 5.59
C THR A 159 18.98 9.53 5.86
N PHE A 160 17.69 9.85 5.69
CA PHE A 160 17.11 11.19 5.78
C PHE A 160 17.70 12.20 4.79
N THR A 161 18.26 11.70 3.68
CA THR A 161 18.74 12.52 2.56
C THR A 161 17.83 12.36 1.34
N GLU A 162 18.06 13.15 0.31
CA GLU A 162 17.35 13.01 -0.97
C GLU A 162 17.63 11.67 -1.66
N THR A 163 18.76 11.03 -1.37
CA THR A 163 19.15 9.73 -1.93
C THR A 163 18.29 8.60 -1.38
N PHE A 164 18.04 8.62 -0.06
CA PHE A 164 17.17 7.66 0.63
C PHE A 164 16.11 8.41 1.43
N PRO A 165 15.10 8.97 0.75
CA PRO A 165 14.03 9.68 1.42
C PRO A 165 13.23 8.69 2.29
N PRO A 166 12.82 9.09 3.50
CA PRO A 166 11.97 8.26 4.36
C PRO A 166 10.59 8.02 3.74
N ASN A 167 9.82 7.11 4.33
CA ASN A 167 8.39 6.93 4.07
C ASN A 167 7.99 6.53 2.64
N ARG A 168 8.86 5.87 1.85
CA ARG A 168 8.50 5.48 0.48
C ARG A 168 7.24 4.63 0.40
N GLY A 169 7.06 3.67 1.32
CA GLY A 169 5.82 2.90 1.43
C GLY A 169 4.58 3.76 1.70
N MET A 170 4.71 4.86 2.45
CA MET A 170 3.61 5.81 2.67
C MET A 170 3.35 6.68 1.43
N PHE A 171 4.40 7.08 0.71
CA PHE A 171 4.25 7.76 -0.58
C PHE A 171 3.58 6.85 -1.61
N ASP A 172 3.84 5.54 -1.59
CA ASP A 172 3.13 4.57 -2.43
C ASP A 172 1.62 4.57 -2.13
N MET A 173 1.23 4.56 -0.85
CA MET A 173 -0.17 4.66 -0.45
C MET A 173 -0.81 6.00 -0.83
N LEU A 174 -0.06 7.11 -0.74
CA LEU A 174 -0.51 8.42 -1.20
C LEU A 174 -0.80 8.42 -2.70
N MET A 175 0.09 7.85 -3.52
CA MET A 175 -0.14 7.73 -4.97
C MET A 175 -1.35 6.85 -5.27
N ALA A 176 -1.54 5.74 -4.55
CA ALA A 176 -2.72 4.92 -4.71
C ALA A 176 -4.01 5.67 -4.36
N LEU A 177 -4.00 6.49 -3.30
CA LEU A 177 -5.11 7.37 -2.95
C LEU A 177 -5.40 8.43 -4.02
N GLN A 178 -4.36 9.01 -4.62
CA GLN A 178 -4.50 9.93 -5.74
C GLN A 178 -5.13 9.24 -6.95
N TRP A 179 -4.64 8.05 -7.31
CA TRP A 179 -5.25 7.22 -8.36
C TRP A 179 -6.72 6.95 -8.07
N VAL A 180 -7.07 6.57 -6.84
CA VAL A 180 -8.48 6.32 -6.46
C VAL A 180 -9.30 7.60 -6.62
N ASN A 181 -8.80 8.75 -6.18
CA ASN A 181 -9.51 10.02 -6.30
C ASN A 181 -9.74 10.44 -7.76
N GLU A 182 -8.79 10.15 -8.64
CA GLU A 182 -8.82 10.55 -10.05
C GLU A 182 -9.61 9.56 -10.94
N GLU A 183 -9.52 8.26 -10.65
CA GLU A 183 -9.94 7.23 -11.60
C GLU A 183 -11.17 6.42 -11.14
N ILE A 184 -11.46 6.34 -9.84
CA ILE A 184 -12.47 5.37 -9.33
C ILE A 184 -13.88 5.63 -9.85
N ALA A 185 -14.17 6.85 -10.31
CA ALA A 185 -15.43 7.20 -10.95
C ALA A 185 -15.70 6.36 -12.21
N HIS A 186 -14.67 6.00 -12.98
CA HIS A 186 -14.80 5.12 -14.15
C HIS A 186 -15.17 3.68 -13.76
N PHE A 187 -14.97 3.31 -12.50
CA PHE A 187 -15.28 1.99 -11.95
C PHE A 187 -16.56 2.01 -11.10
N GLY A 188 -17.39 3.05 -11.24
CA GLY A 188 -18.65 3.20 -10.51
C GLY A 188 -18.52 3.72 -9.09
N GLY A 189 -17.33 4.19 -8.68
CA GLY A 189 -17.08 4.77 -7.37
C GLY A 189 -17.46 6.25 -7.28
N ASP A 190 -17.83 6.69 -6.09
CA ASP A 190 -18.07 8.08 -5.75
C ASP A 190 -16.86 8.67 -5.03
N THR A 191 -16.15 9.59 -5.70
CA THR A 191 -14.93 10.23 -5.19
C THR A 191 -15.18 11.10 -3.96
N SER A 192 -16.43 11.50 -3.70
CA SER A 192 -16.83 12.26 -2.50
C SER A 192 -17.16 11.36 -1.30
N ARG A 193 -17.18 10.03 -1.48
CA ARG A 193 -17.49 9.04 -0.44
C ARG A 193 -16.42 7.95 -0.34
N ILE A 194 -15.16 8.39 -0.28
CA ILE A 194 -14.00 7.51 -0.06
C ILE A 194 -13.76 7.32 1.44
N THR A 195 -13.77 6.06 1.88
CA THR A 195 -13.37 5.60 3.21
C THR A 195 -12.06 4.83 3.10
N ILE A 196 -11.04 5.21 3.88
CA ILE A 196 -9.83 4.39 4.04
C ILE A 196 -9.98 3.47 5.24
N PHE A 197 -9.52 2.23 5.13
CA PHE A 197 -9.56 1.29 6.25
C PHE A 197 -8.38 0.32 6.23
N GLY A 198 -8.01 -0.18 7.40
CA GLY A 198 -6.92 -1.13 7.53
C GLY A 198 -6.94 -1.84 8.88
N GLN A 199 -6.07 -2.86 8.99
CA GLN A 199 -5.89 -3.64 10.22
C GLN A 199 -4.40 -3.67 10.60
N SER A 200 -4.09 -3.60 11.91
CA SER A 200 -2.71 -3.59 12.42
C SER A 200 -1.89 -2.46 11.76
N ALA A 201 -0.75 -2.76 11.13
CA ALA A 201 0.03 -1.77 10.39
C ALA A 201 -0.76 -1.02 9.31
N GLY A 202 -1.81 -1.63 8.76
CA GLY A 202 -2.74 -0.97 7.84
C GLY A 202 -3.62 0.06 8.55
N ALA A 203 -4.04 -0.19 9.80
CA ALA A 203 -4.78 0.77 10.62
C ALA A 203 -3.87 1.92 11.10
N SER A 204 -2.61 1.61 11.40
CA SER A 204 -1.55 2.59 11.61
C SER A 204 -1.33 3.44 10.36
N ALA A 205 -1.23 2.84 9.17
CA ALA A 205 -1.11 3.54 7.90
C ALA A 205 -2.31 4.48 7.65
N VAL A 206 -3.54 4.04 7.92
CA VAL A 206 -4.74 4.90 7.90
C VAL A 206 -4.55 6.10 8.82
N SER A 207 -4.02 5.88 10.03
CA SER A 207 -3.74 6.95 11.00
C SER A 207 -2.74 7.96 10.44
N HIS A 208 -1.62 7.49 9.89
CA HIS A 208 -0.57 8.30 9.28
C HIS A 208 -1.10 9.14 8.11
N LEU A 209 -1.84 8.50 7.19
CA LEU A 209 -2.50 9.19 6.09
C LEU A 209 -3.46 10.27 6.61
N SER A 210 -4.17 10.03 7.72
CA SER A 210 -5.07 11.04 8.29
C SER A 210 -4.38 12.25 8.93
N MET A 211 -3.10 12.12 9.26
CA MET A 211 -2.29 13.19 9.85
C MET A 211 -1.52 13.98 8.78
N SER A 212 -1.16 13.34 7.68
CA SER A 212 -0.42 13.97 6.59
C SER A 212 -1.21 15.12 5.95
N PRO A 213 -0.62 16.32 5.80
CA PRO A 213 -1.25 17.38 5.01
C PRO A 213 -1.42 17.02 3.52
N MET A 214 -0.62 16.09 3.00
CA MET A 214 -0.58 15.72 1.58
C MET A 214 -1.81 14.92 1.13
N THR A 215 -2.57 14.33 2.07
CA THR A 215 -3.74 13.48 1.80
C THR A 215 -5.07 14.22 1.97
N ARG A 216 -5.04 15.49 2.38
CA ARG A 216 -6.24 16.27 2.68
C ARG A 216 -7.14 16.36 1.44
N GLY A 217 -8.40 15.97 1.61
CA GLY A 217 -9.40 15.97 0.54
C GLY A 217 -9.39 14.73 -0.36
N LEU A 218 -8.46 13.77 -0.15
CA LEU A 218 -8.44 12.52 -0.93
C LEU A 218 -9.38 11.45 -0.37
N PHE A 219 -9.78 11.57 0.90
CA PHE A 219 -10.75 10.69 1.56
C PHE A 219 -11.57 11.45 2.60
N HIS A 220 -12.64 10.82 3.08
CA HIS A 220 -13.69 11.48 3.86
C HIS A 220 -13.98 10.78 5.19
N GLN A 221 -13.70 9.49 5.29
CA GLN A 221 -13.96 8.67 6.48
C GLN A 221 -12.83 7.66 6.68
N MET A 222 -12.68 7.18 7.92
CA MET A 222 -11.64 6.20 8.24
C MET A 222 -12.13 5.11 9.21
N ILE A 223 -11.60 3.90 9.03
CA ILE A 223 -11.81 2.77 9.94
C ILE A 223 -10.44 2.19 10.33
N GLN A 224 -10.22 2.04 11.64
CA GLN A 224 -8.96 1.57 12.20
C GLN A 224 -9.22 0.32 13.05
N ASN A 225 -8.70 -0.83 12.62
CA ASN A 225 -8.85 -2.09 13.34
C ASN A 225 -7.49 -2.46 13.98
N SER A 226 -7.39 -2.43 15.30
CA SER A 226 -6.23 -2.90 16.06
C SER A 226 -4.92 -2.22 15.66
N GLY A 227 -4.91 -0.89 15.57
CA GLY A 227 -3.69 -0.14 15.26
C GLY A 227 -3.88 1.37 15.18
N ASN A 228 -2.85 2.12 15.55
CA ASN A 228 -2.85 3.58 15.56
C ASN A 228 -1.44 4.15 15.31
N ILE A 229 -1.36 5.46 15.07
CA ILE A 229 -0.09 6.15 14.75
C ILE A 229 0.97 6.06 15.86
N MET A 230 0.57 5.93 17.13
CA MET A 230 1.51 5.97 18.27
C MET A 230 2.28 4.67 18.44
N GLU A 231 1.83 3.57 17.82
CA GLU A 231 2.46 2.26 17.91
C GLU A 231 3.62 2.11 16.91
N GLU A 232 3.56 2.79 15.77
CA GLU A 232 4.49 2.57 14.65
C GLU A 232 4.92 3.89 14.01
N ILE A 233 5.56 4.76 14.79
CA ILE A 233 6.21 5.98 14.27
C ILE A 233 7.63 6.13 14.81
N LEU A 234 8.58 6.44 13.92
CA LEU A 234 9.98 6.71 14.25
C LEU A 234 10.29 8.21 14.21
N THR A 235 11.32 8.60 14.96
CA THR A 235 11.87 9.96 14.96
C THR A 235 13.23 10.01 14.24
N PRO A 236 13.59 11.12 13.58
CA PRO A 236 14.89 11.31 12.95
C PRO A 236 16.10 11.19 13.87
N GLU A 237 15.89 11.34 15.18
CA GLU A 237 16.93 11.16 16.18
C GLU A 237 16.84 9.77 16.80
N PRO A 238 17.59 8.77 16.31
CA PRO A 238 17.82 7.58 17.09
C PRO A 238 18.93 7.85 18.12
N GLU A 239 18.55 8.09 19.39
CA GLU A 239 19.44 7.83 20.54
C GLU A 239 19.86 6.34 20.63
N ARG A 240 19.34 5.48 19.75
CA ARG A 240 19.62 4.04 19.68
C ARG A 240 19.85 3.62 18.23
N GLY A 241 21.02 3.05 17.94
CA GLY A 241 21.44 2.55 16.63
C GLY A 241 20.29 2.28 15.65
N SER A 242 20.23 3.11 14.61
CA SER A 242 19.17 3.02 13.59
C SER A 242 19.21 1.67 12.91
N VAL A 243 18.03 1.05 12.79
CA VAL A 243 17.78 -0.14 11.96
C VAL A 243 18.39 0.04 10.57
N ASP A 244 18.31 1.24 10.02
CA ASP A 244 18.91 1.65 8.75
C ASP A 244 20.44 1.48 8.73
N LYS A 245 21.15 2.06 9.72
CA LYS A 245 22.61 1.95 9.84
C LYS A 245 23.09 0.51 9.95
N GLU A 246 22.46 -0.29 10.80
CA GLU A 246 22.82 -1.70 10.94
C GLU A 246 22.61 -2.46 9.64
N ARG A 247 21.54 -2.10 8.90
CA ARG A 247 21.28 -2.69 7.59
C ARG A 247 22.34 -2.30 6.57
N ALA A 248 22.72 -1.04 6.51
CA ALA A 248 23.76 -0.55 5.62
C ALA A 248 25.14 -1.14 5.95
N GLN A 249 25.43 -1.36 7.25
CA GLN A 249 26.62 -2.09 7.71
C GLN A 249 26.62 -3.53 7.19
N GLN A 250 25.49 -4.23 7.25
CA GLN A 250 25.40 -5.63 6.86
C GLN A 250 25.53 -5.87 5.36
N ILE A 251 24.85 -5.07 4.52
CA ILE A 251 24.87 -5.29 3.06
C ILE A 251 26.05 -4.57 2.41
N CYS A 252 26.31 -3.33 2.83
CA CYS A 252 27.18 -2.40 2.10
C CYS A 252 28.48 -2.09 2.84
N ASN A 253 28.73 -2.71 4.00
CA ASN A 253 29.92 -2.49 4.83
C ASN A 253 30.15 -1.01 5.19
N VAL A 254 29.07 -0.22 5.33
CA VAL A 254 29.15 1.19 5.72
C VAL A 254 29.68 1.32 7.14
N THR A 255 30.73 2.11 7.38
CA THR A 255 31.28 2.25 8.74
C THR A 255 30.47 3.26 9.57
N ASP A 256 30.68 3.24 10.89
CA ASP A 256 30.08 4.24 11.78
C ASP A 256 30.45 5.69 11.43
N ALA A 257 31.66 5.90 10.89
CA ALA A 257 32.18 7.22 10.52
C ALA A 257 31.60 7.74 9.19
N ASP A 258 31.18 6.83 8.32
CA ASP A 258 30.71 7.13 6.98
C ASP A 258 29.18 7.34 6.95
N TRP A 259 28.46 6.81 7.94
CA TRP A 259 27.00 6.89 8.03
C TRP A 259 26.47 8.33 7.98
N GLY A 260 25.53 8.58 7.06
CA GLY A 260 24.86 9.88 6.89
C GLY A 260 25.64 10.91 6.07
N SER A 261 26.75 10.52 5.43
CA SER A 261 27.45 11.40 4.49
C SER A 261 26.91 11.25 3.06
N GLU A 262 26.84 12.34 2.28
CA GLU A 262 26.36 12.31 0.89
C GLU A 262 27.15 11.35 0.00
N ALA A 263 28.47 11.27 0.19
CA ALA A 263 29.33 10.38 -0.57
C ALA A 263 29.00 8.90 -0.27
N THR A 264 28.81 8.58 1.01
CA THR A 264 28.45 7.24 1.46
C THR A 264 27.03 6.86 1.03
N ASP A 265 26.11 7.81 0.98
CA ASP A 265 24.76 7.58 0.47
C ASP A 265 24.78 7.19 -1.01
N ALA A 266 25.59 7.87 -1.83
CA ALA A 266 25.74 7.52 -3.24
C ALA A 266 26.35 6.11 -3.42
N GLU A 267 27.36 5.75 -2.62
CA GLU A 267 27.95 4.41 -2.60
C GLU A 267 26.95 3.34 -2.12
N SER A 268 26.21 3.65 -1.05
CA SER A 268 25.16 2.78 -0.50
C SER A 268 24.03 2.58 -1.49
N MET A 269 23.65 3.60 -2.26
CA MET A 269 22.65 3.50 -3.33
C MET A 269 23.11 2.53 -4.41
N ASN A 270 24.36 2.64 -4.86
CA ASN A 270 24.91 1.70 -5.82
C ASN A 270 24.97 0.26 -5.27
N CYS A 271 25.27 0.09 -3.99
CA CYS A 271 25.26 -1.22 -3.34
C CYS A 271 23.82 -1.80 -3.22
N LEU A 272 22.88 -1.06 -2.63
CA LEU A 272 21.52 -1.53 -2.34
C LEU A 272 20.67 -1.74 -3.61
N VAL A 273 20.87 -0.92 -4.66
CA VAL A 273 20.19 -1.12 -5.96
C VAL A 273 20.69 -2.38 -6.66
N ASN A 274 21.94 -2.79 -6.43
CA ASN A 274 22.51 -3.99 -7.04
C ASN A 274 22.32 -5.27 -6.19
N ALA A 275 21.96 -5.14 -4.92
CA ALA A 275 21.62 -6.28 -4.07
C ALA A 275 20.43 -7.06 -4.64
N SER A 276 20.41 -8.38 -4.45
CA SER A 276 19.23 -9.16 -4.82
C SER A 276 18.05 -8.83 -3.89
N PRO A 277 16.80 -8.91 -4.36
CA PRO A 277 15.65 -8.71 -3.49
C PRO A 277 15.62 -9.65 -2.28
N GLN A 278 16.12 -10.88 -2.44
CA GLN A 278 16.24 -11.85 -1.35
C GLN A 278 17.21 -11.37 -0.28
N GLU A 279 18.40 -10.92 -0.67
CA GLU A 279 19.38 -10.35 0.27
C GLU A 279 18.78 -9.17 1.00
N LEU A 280 17.99 -8.32 0.35
CA LEU A 280 17.33 -7.13 0.93
C LEU A 280 16.29 -7.48 2.00
N ILE A 281 15.49 -8.52 1.82
CA ILE A 281 14.44 -8.86 2.79
C ILE A 281 14.94 -9.70 3.97
N GLU A 282 16.15 -10.27 3.90
CA GLU A 282 16.67 -11.14 4.96
C GLU A 282 16.82 -10.46 6.32
N PHE A 283 17.09 -9.15 6.33
CA PHE A 283 17.21 -8.41 7.59
C PHE A 283 15.87 -8.10 8.24
N ASP A 284 14.78 -8.06 7.47
CA ASP A 284 13.44 -7.80 7.98
C ASP A 284 12.98 -8.92 8.94
N MET A 285 13.67 -10.06 8.95
CA MET A 285 13.47 -11.18 9.88
C MET A 285 14.21 -11.02 11.22
N THR A 286 15.07 -10.00 11.37
CA THR A 286 15.94 -9.87 12.54
C THR A 286 15.15 -9.45 13.77
N THR A 287 15.16 -10.28 14.82
CA THR A 287 14.41 -10.00 16.05
C THR A 287 14.77 -8.63 16.65
N GLY A 288 13.74 -7.84 16.97
CA GLY A 288 13.90 -6.51 17.56
C GLY A 288 14.21 -5.40 16.56
N LYS A 289 14.21 -5.71 15.26
CA LYS A 289 14.27 -4.73 14.17
C LYS A 289 12.89 -4.65 13.54
N TYR A 290 12.38 -3.43 13.39
CA TYR A 290 11.11 -3.18 12.73
C TYR A 290 11.24 -1.94 11.85
N TRP A 291 10.43 -1.92 10.81
CA TRP A 291 10.29 -0.79 9.90
C TRP A 291 8.99 -0.08 10.24
N ALA A 292 9.00 1.24 10.19
CA ALA A 292 7.82 2.04 10.44
C ALA A 292 7.93 3.39 9.72
N PRO A 293 6.81 4.07 9.48
CA PRO A 293 6.82 5.46 9.08
C PRO A 293 7.59 6.35 10.05
N THR A 294 8.15 7.44 9.54
CA THR A 294 9.05 8.33 10.28
C THR A 294 8.63 9.78 10.08
N ILE A 295 8.80 10.63 11.09
CA ILE A 295 8.64 12.08 10.93
C ILE A 295 9.71 12.58 9.96
N ASP A 296 9.32 13.16 8.83
CA ASP A 296 10.22 13.44 7.69
C ASP A 296 10.23 14.89 7.21
N GLY A 297 9.43 15.78 7.82
CA GLY A 297 9.33 17.16 7.37
C GLY A 297 8.48 17.34 6.09
N ALA A 298 7.98 16.25 5.49
CA ALA A 298 7.26 16.25 4.22
C ALA A 298 5.91 15.53 4.33
N PHE A 299 5.90 14.19 4.30
CA PHE A 299 4.68 13.40 4.45
C PHE A 299 4.13 13.52 5.89
N LEU A 300 5.01 13.45 6.89
CA LEU A 300 4.74 13.72 8.31
C LEU A 300 5.63 14.88 8.74
N PRO A 301 5.18 16.14 8.59
CA PRO A 301 6.03 17.30 8.81
C PRO A 301 6.27 17.65 10.29
N ASP A 302 5.53 17.01 11.21
CA ASP A 302 5.62 17.27 12.64
C ASP A 302 5.14 16.02 13.41
N TYR A 303 5.28 16.05 14.73
CA TYR A 303 4.80 15.00 15.63
C TYR A 303 3.26 14.82 15.55
N PRO A 304 2.75 13.60 15.74
CA PRO A 304 1.32 13.30 15.68
C PRO A 304 0.43 14.23 16.52
N GLU A 305 0.88 14.65 17.71
CA GLU A 305 0.12 15.53 18.59
C GLU A 305 -0.06 16.94 18.01
N ASN A 306 0.88 17.41 17.20
CA ASN A 306 0.80 18.69 16.52
C ASN A 306 -0.04 18.57 15.25
N LEU A 307 0.16 17.51 14.46
CA LEU A 307 -0.65 17.23 13.28
C LEU A 307 -2.13 17.03 13.61
N ALA A 308 -2.43 16.37 14.73
CA ALA A 308 -3.79 16.13 15.21
C ALA A 308 -4.57 17.44 15.46
N LYS A 309 -3.89 18.53 15.82
CA LYS A 309 -4.52 19.85 16.07
C LYS A 309 -4.93 20.56 14.78
N ILE A 310 -4.26 20.27 13.66
CA ILE A 310 -4.43 20.99 12.39
C ILE A 310 -5.05 20.15 11.28
N ARG A 311 -5.20 18.83 11.48
CA ARG A 311 -5.84 17.96 10.48
C ARG A 311 -7.36 18.21 10.41
N PRO A 312 -7.99 17.89 9.26
CA PRO A 312 -9.45 17.86 9.17
C PRO A 312 -10.06 16.83 10.14
N HIS A 313 -11.31 17.07 10.55
CA HIS A 313 -12.08 16.11 11.33
C HIS A 313 -12.69 15.06 10.39
N TYR A 314 -12.23 13.82 10.52
CA TYR A 314 -12.78 12.67 9.81
C TYR A 314 -13.67 11.84 10.74
N PRO A 315 -14.87 11.41 10.33
CA PRO A 315 -15.60 10.34 10.99
C PRO A 315 -14.73 9.09 11.09
N LEU A 316 -14.63 8.54 12.31
CA LEU A 316 -13.78 7.41 12.66
C LEU A 316 -14.61 6.28 13.27
N ILE A 317 -14.36 5.05 12.80
CA ILE A 317 -14.67 3.83 13.55
C ILE A 317 -13.32 3.22 13.98
N ALA A 318 -13.11 3.06 15.28
CA ALA A 318 -11.95 2.37 15.82
C ALA A 318 -12.41 1.10 16.53
N ILE A 319 -11.71 -0.01 16.31
CA ILE A 319 -12.07 -1.34 16.81
C ILE A 319 -10.80 -2.03 17.30
N ASP A 320 -10.86 -2.69 18.45
CA ASP A 320 -9.83 -3.58 18.97
C ASP A 320 -10.48 -4.91 19.40
N MET A 321 -9.68 -5.98 19.45
CA MET A 321 -10.07 -7.27 19.99
C MET A 321 -9.90 -7.28 21.51
N MET A 322 -10.69 -8.12 22.20
CA MET A 322 -10.58 -8.29 23.66
C MET A 322 -9.22 -8.86 24.10
N GLU A 323 -8.57 -9.65 23.23
CA GLU A 323 -7.29 -10.32 23.47
C GLU A 323 -6.36 -10.09 22.26
N GLU A 324 -5.59 -9.00 22.27
CA GLU A 324 -4.66 -8.63 21.18
C GLU A 324 -3.28 -9.30 21.32
N SER A 325 -2.83 -9.57 22.56
CA SER A 325 -1.47 -10.05 22.85
C SER A 325 -1.37 -11.55 23.10
N SER A 326 -2.42 -12.32 22.82
CA SER A 326 -2.46 -13.78 23.03
C SER A 326 -1.92 -14.53 21.82
N SER A 327 -0.61 -14.40 21.55
CA SER A 327 0.12 -15.26 20.61
C SER A 327 1.57 -15.38 21.00
#